data_AF-A0A933ZQB3-F1
#
_entry.id   AF-A0A933ZQB3-F1
#
_cell.length_a   1.000
_cell.length_b   1.000
_cell.length_c   1.000
_cell.angle_alpha   90.00
_cell.angle_beta   90.00
_cell.angle_gamma   90.00
#
_symmetry.space_group_name_H-M   'P 1'
#
loop_
_entity.id
_entity.type
_entity.pdbx_description
1 polymer ?
#
loop_
_entity_poly.entity_id
_entity_poly.type
_entity_poly.pdbx_seq_one_letter_code
_entity_poly.pdbx_strand_id
1 'polypeptide(L)'
;MSTIAKPLTTIRTLTAAERSALKKAGIDDTAELLAAAKTPKDEKALAKRAGVSVTSVREAVNRADLMRVGLGAARADLFENAGINSAAELAQRNAASLRGVLERFAKANPELDVHLPSPKTIASLIAKAKELDAPAPAGPIDDAAAGAIAATALHAHIDDVLFSSDPAGKSFRDAVLAWRPAAEWPNVQKAMHEDVANFVQTAERSKDPADGSVVLSGRLFQLYTEVKLDSAGKVLRTYVEID
;
A
#
# COMPACT_ATOMS: atom_id res chain seq x y z
N MET A 1 -0.31 9.54 -3.08
CA MET A 1 -1.65 10.02 -3.51
C MET A 1 -1.99 11.28 -2.73
N SER A 2 -2.24 12.40 -3.41
CA SER A 2 -2.62 13.66 -2.74
C SER A 2 -3.96 13.51 -2.02
N THR A 3 -3.98 13.71 -0.70
CA THR A 3 -5.21 13.87 0.08
C THR A 3 -5.98 15.07 -0.47
N ILE A 4 -7.13 14.84 -1.11
CA ILE A 4 -7.99 15.93 -1.57
C ILE A 4 -8.63 16.55 -0.33
N ALA A 5 -8.04 17.64 0.15
CA ALA A 5 -8.61 18.48 1.20
C ALA A 5 -10.00 18.97 0.74
N LYS A 6 -11.01 18.78 1.59
CA LYS A 6 -12.38 19.23 1.35
C LYS A 6 -12.79 20.18 2.46
N PRO A 7 -13.60 21.21 2.16
CA PRO A 7 -14.10 22.10 3.19
C PRO A 7 -14.90 21.34 4.26
N LEU A 8 -14.82 21.76 5.52
CA LEU A 8 -15.63 21.17 6.61
C LEU A 8 -17.15 21.24 6.36
N THR A 9 -17.62 22.13 5.47
CA THR A 9 -19.03 22.17 5.03
C THR A 9 -19.47 20.91 4.30
N THR A 10 -18.55 20.10 3.79
CA THR A 10 -18.85 18.81 3.18
C THR A 10 -19.23 17.74 4.20
N ILE A 11 -18.86 17.91 5.48
CA ILE A 11 -19.33 17.07 6.59
C ILE A 11 -20.67 17.64 7.06
N ARG A 12 -21.76 17.04 6.57
CA ARG A 12 -23.12 17.58 6.70
C ARG A 12 -23.63 17.58 8.14
N THR A 13 -23.10 16.70 8.98
CA THR A 13 -23.47 16.55 10.39
C THR A 13 -22.86 17.61 11.30
N LEU A 14 -21.77 18.25 10.89
CA LEU A 14 -21.24 19.39 11.64
C LEU A 14 -22.19 20.59 11.50
N THR A 15 -22.56 21.19 12.62
CA THR A 15 -23.30 22.44 12.63
C THR A 15 -22.40 23.61 12.21
N ALA A 16 -23.01 24.76 11.89
CA ALA A 16 -22.24 25.97 11.60
C ALA A 16 -21.37 26.42 12.78
N ALA A 17 -21.86 26.24 14.02
CA ALA A 17 -21.14 26.54 15.24
C ALA A 17 -19.92 25.62 15.42
N GLU A 18 -20.09 24.31 15.25
CA GLU A 18 -18.98 23.35 15.36
C GLU A 18 -17.92 23.57 14.28
N ARG A 19 -18.32 23.86 13.04
CA ARG A 19 -17.38 24.23 11.98
C ARG A 19 -16.58 25.48 12.33
N SER A 20 -17.23 26.52 12.85
CA SER A 20 -16.55 27.74 13.27
C SER A 20 -15.59 27.48 14.44
N ALA A 21 -15.99 26.63 15.38
CA ALA A 21 -15.18 26.23 16.52
C ALA A 21 -13.93 25.44 16.10
N LEU A 22 -14.08 24.47 15.19
CA LEU A 22 -12.97 23.72 14.61
C LEU A 22 -11.99 24.63 13.85
N LYS A 23 -12.49 25.58 13.05
CA LYS A 23 -11.67 26.59 12.38
C LYS A 23 -10.86 27.43 13.36
N LYS A 24 -11.48 27.93 14.44
CA LYS A 24 -10.77 28.67 15.50
C LYS A 24 -9.70 27.81 16.20
N ALA A 25 -9.85 26.49 16.17
CA ALA A 25 -8.89 25.54 16.71
C ALA A 25 -7.82 25.09 15.69
N GLY A 26 -7.74 25.75 14.53
CA GLY A 26 -6.76 25.53 13.47
C GLY A 26 -7.10 24.38 12.52
N ILE A 27 -8.39 24.07 12.34
CA ILE A 27 -8.89 23.02 11.45
C ILE A 27 -9.81 23.66 10.39
N ASP A 28 -9.27 23.94 9.21
CA ASP A 28 -9.96 24.56 8.09
C ASP A 28 -10.60 23.55 7.13
N ASP A 29 -10.03 22.34 7.04
CA ASP A 29 -10.46 21.32 6.10
C ASP A 29 -10.40 19.88 6.67
N THR A 30 -10.85 18.93 5.86
CA THR A 30 -10.86 17.50 6.22
C THR A 30 -9.47 16.89 6.38
N ALA A 31 -8.45 17.40 5.67
CA ALA A 31 -7.10 16.86 5.78
C ALA A 31 -6.48 17.25 7.13
N GLU A 32 -6.66 18.50 7.56
CA GLU A 32 -6.25 18.97 8.89
C GLU A 32 -7.03 18.28 10.01
N LEU A 33 -8.33 18.04 9.81
CA LEU A 33 -9.15 17.27 10.75
C LEU A 33 -8.56 15.88 10.98
N LEU A 34 -8.30 15.14 9.90
CA LEU A 34 -7.71 13.80 9.97
C LEU A 34 -6.31 13.81 10.59
N ALA A 35 -5.51 14.84 10.31
CA ALA A 35 -4.17 14.99 10.88
C ALA A 35 -4.21 15.28 12.39
N ALA A 36 -5.19 16.08 12.85
CA ALA A 36 -5.32 16.49 14.24
C ALA A 36 -6.08 15.48 15.12
N ALA A 37 -6.74 14.50 14.53
CA ALA A 37 -7.60 13.53 15.24
C ALA A 37 -7.30 12.08 14.82
N LYS A 38 -6.01 11.72 14.74
CA LYS A 38 -5.54 10.38 14.30
C LYS A 38 -5.90 9.25 15.26
N THR A 39 -6.07 9.56 16.55
CA THR A 39 -6.33 8.57 17.60
C THR A 39 -7.50 9.01 18.47
N PRO A 40 -8.14 8.09 19.22
CA PRO A 40 -9.19 8.47 20.19
C PRO A 40 -8.72 9.46 21.25
N LYS A 41 -7.42 9.50 21.55
CA LYS A 41 -6.82 10.50 22.44
C LYS A 41 -6.76 11.87 21.77
N ASP A 42 -6.35 11.91 20.50
CA ASP A 42 -6.27 13.15 19.72
C ASP A 42 -7.64 13.73 19.42
N GLU A 43 -8.64 12.89 19.12
CA GLU A 43 -10.04 13.30 18.99
C GLU A 43 -10.55 13.99 20.26
N LYS A 44 -10.27 13.41 21.44
CA LYS A 44 -10.64 14.01 22.74
C LYS A 44 -9.92 15.33 22.96
N ALA A 45 -8.64 15.43 22.59
CA ALA A 45 -7.86 16.64 22.72
C ALA A 45 -8.38 17.75 21.79
N LEU A 46 -8.70 17.43 20.54
CA LEU A 46 -9.29 18.35 19.58
C LEU A 46 -10.68 18.81 20.03
N ALA A 47 -11.54 17.88 20.46
CA ALA A 47 -12.88 18.19 20.98
C ALA A 47 -12.81 19.18 22.14
N LYS A 48 -11.92 18.94 23.11
CA LYS A 48 -11.68 19.85 24.24
C LYS A 48 -11.16 21.21 23.79
N ARG A 49 -10.20 21.26 22.87
CA ARG A 49 -9.60 22.51 22.37
C ARG A 49 -10.61 23.36 21.59
N ALA A 50 -11.42 22.72 20.75
CA ALA A 50 -12.43 23.39 19.94
C ALA A 50 -13.73 23.67 20.71
N GLY A 51 -13.99 23.00 21.84
CA GLY A 51 -15.26 23.14 22.57
C GLY A 51 -16.43 22.47 21.85
N VAL A 52 -16.18 21.32 21.21
CA VAL A 52 -17.18 20.50 20.51
C VAL A 52 -17.27 19.12 21.15
N SER A 53 -18.32 18.34 20.83
CA SER A 53 -18.45 16.99 21.39
C SER A 53 -17.42 16.04 20.77
N VAL A 54 -16.94 15.07 21.57
CA VAL A 54 -16.02 14.02 21.08
C VAL A 54 -16.69 13.19 19.98
N THR A 55 -17.99 12.93 20.10
CA THR A 55 -18.78 12.23 19.09
C THR A 55 -18.79 13.01 17.77
N SER A 56 -19.08 14.31 17.78
CA SER A 56 -19.06 15.15 16.58
C SER A 56 -17.71 15.09 15.87
N VAL A 57 -16.60 15.13 16.62
CA VAL A 57 -15.25 15.00 16.05
C VAL A 57 -15.03 13.63 15.44
N ARG A 58 -15.37 12.56 16.18
CA ARG A 58 -15.17 11.18 15.71
C ARG A 58 -15.94 10.92 14.43
N GLU A 59 -17.22 11.27 14.40
CA GLU A 59 -18.02 11.02 13.21
C GLU A 59 -17.59 11.89 12.02
N ALA A 60 -17.11 13.11 12.28
CA ALA A 60 -16.52 13.96 11.26
C ALA A 60 -15.23 13.35 10.68
N VAL A 61 -14.39 12.76 11.53
CA VAL A 61 -13.18 12.00 11.14
C VAL A 61 -13.54 10.79 10.29
N ASN A 62 -14.51 9.99 10.72
CA ASN A 62 -14.99 8.81 9.98
C ASN A 62 -15.43 9.18 8.55
N ARG A 63 -16.30 10.19 8.43
CA ARG A 63 -16.79 10.68 7.13
C ARG A 63 -15.66 11.26 6.28
N ALA A 64 -14.75 12.04 6.87
CA ALA A 64 -13.60 12.59 6.18
C ALA A 64 -12.68 11.48 5.62
N ASP A 65 -12.45 10.40 6.38
CA ASP A 65 -11.61 9.29 5.94
C ASP A 65 -12.26 8.50 4.80
N LEU A 66 -13.56 8.20 4.89
CA LEU A 66 -14.34 7.58 3.81
C LEU A 66 -14.33 8.42 2.52
N MET A 67 -14.33 9.75 2.62
CA MET A 67 -14.29 10.63 1.45
C MET A 67 -12.96 10.55 0.68
N ARG A 68 -11.87 10.08 1.31
CA ARG A 68 -10.56 9.90 0.64
C ARG A 68 -10.59 8.86 -0.46
N VAL A 69 -11.47 7.85 -0.36
CA VAL A 69 -11.62 6.82 -1.40
C VAL A 69 -12.52 7.29 -2.56
N GLY A 70 -13.00 8.53 -2.53
CA GLY A 70 -13.84 9.14 -3.56
C GLY A 70 -15.34 9.03 -3.29
N LEU A 71 -15.74 8.67 -2.05
CA LEU A 71 -17.14 8.82 -1.63
C LEU A 71 -17.52 10.30 -1.56
N GLY A 72 -18.68 10.64 -2.11
CA GLY A 72 -19.31 11.94 -1.87
C GLY A 72 -19.93 11.99 -0.48
N ALA A 73 -20.14 13.20 0.05
CA ALA A 73 -20.63 13.45 1.42
C ALA A 73 -21.83 12.58 1.82
N ALA A 74 -22.91 12.61 1.04
CA ALA A 74 -24.13 11.85 1.35
C ALA A 74 -23.91 10.33 1.45
N ARG A 75 -22.95 9.79 0.69
CA ARG A 75 -22.62 8.35 0.74
C ARG A 75 -21.65 8.04 1.88
N ALA A 76 -20.75 8.97 2.23
CA ALA A 76 -19.93 8.82 3.44
C ALA A 76 -20.82 8.75 4.69
N ASP A 77 -21.84 9.61 4.78
CA ASP A 77 -22.86 9.56 5.85
C ASP A 77 -23.57 8.21 5.89
N LEU A 78 -24.05 7.73 4.73
CA LEU A 78 -24.70 6.43 4.62
C LEU A 78 -23.80 5.29 5.09
N PHE A 79 -22.53 5.28 4.67
CA PHE A 79 -21.59 4.21 4.98
C PHE A 79 -21.25 4.17 6.47
N GLU A 80 -20.97 5.33 7.07
CA GLU A 80 -20.72 5.42 8.51
C GLU A 80 -21.93 4.96 9.31
N ASN A 81 -23.13 5.48 8.99
CA ASN A 81 -24.35 5.10 9.71
C ASN A 81 -24.71 3.60 9.51
N ALA A 82 -24.27 2.99 8.41
CA ALA A 82 -24.36 1.56 8.17
C ALA A 82 -23.26 0.73 8.88
N GLY A 83 -22.37 1.36 9.66
CA GLY A 83 -21.33 0.72 10.46
C GLY A 83 -20.00 0.50 9.71
N ILE A 84 -19.69 1.30 8.69
CA ILE A 84 -18.39 1.33 8.01
C ILE A 84 -17.75 2.67 8.34
N ASN A 85 -16.88 2.70 9.35
CA ASN A 85 -16.43 3.95 9.96
C ASN A 85 -15.15 4.52 9.35
N SER A 86 -14.45 3.77 8.49
CA SER A 86 -13.16 4.22 7.92
C SER A 86 -12.87 3.56 6.57
N ALA A 87 -11.89 4.11 5.86
CA ALA A 87 -11.35 3.48 4.68
C ALA A 87 -10.70 2.12 5.01
N ALA A 88 -10.01 2.00 6.15
CA ALA A 88 -9.42 0.73 6.60
C ALA A 88 -10.50 -0.35 6.78
N GLU A 89 -11.61 -0.02 7.45
CA GLU A 89 -12.73 -0.96 7.59
C GLU A 89 -13.36 -1.32 6.24
N LEU A 90 -13.47 -0.35 5.32
CA LEU A 90 -13.97 -0.57 3.97
C LEU A 90 -13.07 -1.50 3.16
N ALA A 91 -11.75 -1.39 3.30
CA ALA A 91 -10.75 -2.22 2.61
C ALA A 91 -10.91 -3.72 2.91
N GLN A 92 -11.45 -4.06 4.09
CA GLN A 92 -11.66 -5.43 4.56
C GLN A 92 -13.02 -6.01 4.13
N ARG A 93 -13.90 -5.24 3.48
CA ARG A 93 -15.25 -5.72 3.13
C ARG A 93 -15.28 -6.53 1.84
N ASN A 94 -16.23 -7.46 1.76
CA ASN A 94 -16.65 -8.10 0.52
C ASN A 94 -17.73 -7.24 -0.18
N ALA A 95 -17.57 -6.98 -1.48
CA ALA A 95 -18.45 -6.08 -2.23
C ALA A 95 -19.93 -6.52 -2.24
N ALA A 96 -20.21 -7.82 -2.37
CA ALA A 96 -21.58 -8.34 -2.40
C ALA A 96 -22.24 -8.23 -1.02
N SER A 97 -21.52 -8.62 0.04
CA SER A 97 -22.01 -8.51 1.41
C SER A 97 -22.24 -7.06 1.82
N LEU A 98 -21.31 -6.15 1.49
CA LEU A 98 -21.43 -4.72 1.78
C LEU A 98 -22.64 -4.11 1.08
N ARG A 99 -22.88 -4.46 -0.19
CA ARG A 99 -24.06 -3.99 -0.91
C ARG A 99 -25.36 -4.34 -0.19
N GLY A 100 -25.48 -5.58 0.30
CA GLY A 100 -26.64 -6.01 1.06
C GLY A 100 -26.81 -5.27 2.39
N VAL A 101 -25.71 -4.94 3.08
CA VAL A 101 -25.75 -4.11 4.30
C VAL A 101 -26.31 -2.71 4.00
N LEU A 102 -25.78 -2.07 2.95
CA LEU A 102 -26.22 -0.73 2.54
C LEU A 102 -27.68 -0.71 2.08
N GLU A 103 -28.14 -1.75 1.39
CA GLU A 103 -29.55 -1.90 0.99
C GLU A 103 -30.49 -2.03 2.17
N ARG A 104 -30.14 -2.89 3.15
CA ARG A 104 -30.94 -3.04 4.38
C ARG A 104 -31.01 -1.74 5.15
N PHE A 105 -29.87 -1.06 5.28
CA PHE A 105 -29.81 0.21 6.00
C PHE A 105 -30.61 1.30 5.29
N ALA A 106 -30.46 1.47 3.98
CA ALA A 106 -31.22 2.45 3.20
C ALA A 106 -32.74 2.17 3.23
N LYS A 107 -33.15 0.90 3.19
CA LYS A 107 -34.57 0.51 3.30
C LYS A 107 -35.15 0.84 4.68
N ALA A 108 -34.35 0.72 5.74
CA ALA A 108 -34.77 1.06 7.10
C ALA A 108 -34.79 2.57 7.35
N ASN A 109 -34.11 3.37 6.53
CA ASN A 109 -33.94 4.81 6.67
C ASN A 109 -34.28 5.54 5.35
N PRO A 110 -35.55 5.47 4.88
CA PRO A 110 -35.96 6.01 3.58
C PRO A 110 -35.79 7.53 3.47
N GLU A 111 -35.76 8.26 4.58
CA GLU A 111 -35.54 9.70 4.66
C GLU A 111 -34.15 10.16 4.20
N LEU A 112 -33.18 9.25 4.09
CA LEU A 112 -31.85 9.57 3.59
C LEU A 112 -31.85 9.89 2.09
N ASP A 113 -32.78 9.32 1.31
CA ASP A 113 -32.93 9.51 -0.14
C ASP A 113 -31.60 9.39 -0.93
N VAL A 114 -30.76 8.42 -0.54
CA VAL A 114 -29.42 8.23 -1.15
C VAL A 114 -29.44 7.11 -2.17
N HIS A 115 -29.04 7.43 -3.41
CA HIS A 115 -28.77 6.40 -4.42
C HIS A 115 -27.54 5.55 -4.07
N LEU A 116 -27.79 4.25 -3.89
CA LEU A 116 -26.76 3.27 -3.57
C LEU A 116 -25.72 3.12 -4.69
N PRO A 117 -24.42 3.02 -4.36
CA PRO A 117 -23.38 2.77 -5.37
C PRO A 117 -23.58 1.41 -6.03
N SER A 118 -23.36 1.33 -7.34
CA SER A 118 -23.41 0.05 -8.08
C SER A 118 -22.39 -0.97 -7.51
N PRO A 119 -22.57 -2.29 -7.71
CA PRO A 119 -21.58 -3.28 -7.28
C PRO A 119 -20.16 -2.99 -7.81
N LYS A 120 -20.05 -2.53 -9.06
CA LYS A 120 -18.77 -2.11 -9.66
C LYS A 120 -18.17 -0.90 -8.93
N THR A 121 -19.01 0.08 -8.56
CA THR A 121 -18.57 1.24 -7.78
C THR A 121 -18.09 0.81 -6.39
N ILE A 122 -18.82 -0.08 -5.70
CA ILE A 122 -18.42 -0.62 -4.39
C ILE A 122 -17.07 -1.34 -4.49
N ALA A 123 -16.89 -2.19 -5.50
CA ALA A 123 -15.61 -2.87 -5.72
C ALA A 123 -14.46 -1.88 -5.95
N SER A 124 -14.69 -0.82 -6.71
CA SER A 124 -13.69 0.24 -6.93
C SER A 124 -13.37 1.02 -5.64
N LEU A 125 -14.36 1.30 -4.80
CA LEU A 125 -14.16 1.96 -3.52
C LEU A 125 -13.32 1.09 -2.57
N ILE A 126 -13.60 -0.22 -2.52
CA ILE A 126 -12.81 -1.18 -1.73
C ILE A 126 -11.36 -1.26 -2.25
N ALA A 127 -11.15 -1.26 -3.56
CA ALA A 127 -9.80 -1.27 -4.13
C ALA A 127 -9.01 0.00 -3.72
N LYS A 128 -9.61 1.18 -3.86
CA LYS A 128 -9.00 2.44 -3.39
C LYS A 128 -8.77 2.47 -1.88
N ALA A 129 -9.67 1.87 -1.11
CA ALA A 129 -9.51 1.74 0.32
C ALA A 129 -8.29 0.86 0.67
N LYS A 130 -8.08 -0.24 -0.04
CA LYS A 130 -6.88 -1.09 0.11
C LYS A 130 -5.59 -0.37 -0.29
N GLU A 131 -5.64 0.47 -1.32
CA GLU A 131 -4.49 1.32 -1.69
C GLU A 131 -4.16 2.35 -0.60
N LEU A 132 -5.18 2.84 0.11
CA LEU A 132 -5.03 3.83 1.18
C LEU A 132 -4.60 3.22 2.51
N ASP A 133 -5.10 2.03 2.83
CA ASP A 133 -4.78 1.22 4.02
C ASP A 133 -3.53 0.35 3.83
N ALA A 134 -3.01 0.29 2.60
CA ALA A 134 -1.70 -0.30 2.37
C ALA A 134 -0.73 0.38 3.34
N PRO A 135 0.04 -0.39 4.14
CA PRO A 135 1.03 0.19 5.01
C PRO A 135 1.86 1.15 4.16
N ALA A 136 2.12 2.35 4.69
CA ALA A 136 3.05 3.27 4.05
C ALA A 136 4.25 2.45 3.59
N PRO A 137 4.76 2.64 2.35
CA PRO A 137 5.93 1.91 1.91
C PRO A 137 6.94 2.04 3.05
N ALA A 138 7.43 0.90 3.55
CA ALA A 138 8.45 0.89 4.59
C ALA A 138 9.46 1.97 4.16
N GLY A 139 9.73 2.94 5.06
CA GLY A 139 10.57 4.09 4.72
C GLY A 139 11.83 3.63 3.99
N PRO A 140 12.47 4.49 3.17
CA PRO A 140 13.47 4.10 2.18
C PRO A 140 14.36 2.99 2.71
N ILE A 141 14.25 1.80 2.11
CA ILE A 141 15.02 0.63 2.52
C ILE A 141 16.49 1.02 2.66
N ASP A 142 17.08 0.72 3.82
CA ASP A 142 18.49 0.94 4.03
C ASP A 142 19.33 -0.06 3.22
N ASP A 143 20.59 0.26 2.98
CA ASP A 143 21.44 -0.52 2.08
C ASP A 143 21.70 -1.95 2.61
N ALA A 144 21.61 -2.14 3.93
CA ALA A 144 21.80 -3.44 4.58
C ALA A 144 20.58 -4.35 4.34
N ALA A 145 19.39 -3.83 4.58
CA ALA A 145 18.13 -4.51 4.28
C ALA A 145 18.01 -4.80 2.78
N ALA A 146 18.37 -3.85 1.91
CA ALA A 146 18.37 -4.05 0.47
C ALA A 146 19.30 -5.20 0.06
N GLY A 147 20.50 -5.26 0.66
CA GLY A 147 21.45 -6.36 0.45
C GLY A 147 20.91 -7.72 0.89
N ALA A 148 20.28 -7.80 2.07
CA ALA A 148 19.70 -9.05 2.58
C ALA A 148 18.54 -9.57 1.72
N ILE A 149 17.68 -8.67 1.25
CA ILE A 149 16.58 -9.02 0.35
C ILE A 149 17.14 -9.48 -1.00
N ALA A 150 18.12 -8.76 -1.57
CA ALA A 150 18.75 -9.15 -2.82
C ALA A 150 19.42 -10.53 -2.72
N ALA A 151 20.11 -10.82 -1.62
CA ALA A 151 20.67 -12.15 -1.36
C ALA A 151 19.59 -13.23 -1.43
N THR A 152 18.51 -13.03 -0.69
CA THR A 152 17.38 -13.97 -0.63
C THR A 152 16.76 -14.19 -2.00
N ALA A 153 16.57 -13.10 -2.76
CA ALA A 153 16.02 -13.15 -4.11
C ALA A 153 16.93 -13.90 -5.08
N LEU A 154 18.25 -13.74 -4.96
CA LEU A 154 19.23 -14.43 -5.81
C LEU A 154 19.32 -15.91 -5.48
N HIS A 155 19.32 -16.30 -4.20
CA HIS A 155 19.26 -17.72 -3.82
C HIS A 155 18.02 -18.39 -4.41
N ALA A 156 16.84 -17.78 -4.24
CA ALA A 156 15.61 -18.29 -4.82
C ALA A 156 15.67 -18.34 -6.36
N HIS A 157 16.23 -17.32 -7.01
CA HIS A 157 16.35 -17.31 -8.48
C HIS A 157 17.32 -18.41 -9.00
N ILE A 158 18.42 -18.66 -8.29
CA ILE A 158 19.33 -19.76 -8.61
C ILE A 158 18.58 -21.10 -8.55
N ASP A 159 17.88 -21.35 -7.45
CA ASP A 159 17.20 -22.63 -7.22
C ASP A 159 15.97 -22.84 -8.10
N ASP A 160 15.09 -21.85 -8.12
CA ASP A 160 13.75 -21.97 -8.70
C ASP A 160 13.71 -21.62 -10.19
N VAL A 161 14.74 -20.96 -10.72
CA VAL A 161 14.78 -20.54 -12.14
C VAL A 161 15.99 -21.12 -12.86
N LEU A 162 17.20 -20.76 -12.45
CA LEU A 162 18.42 -21.09 -13.22
C LEU A 162 18.67 -22.60 -13.27
N PHE A 163 18.57 -23.29 -12.12
CA PHE A 163 18.83 -24.73 -11.98
C PHE A 163 17.56 -25.59 -11.91
N SER A 164 16.38 -25.02 -12.15
CA SER A 164 15.11 -25.75 -12.18
C SER A 164 14.69 -26.13 -13.60
N SER A 165 13.47 -26.67 -13.75
CA SER A 165 12.82 -26.87 -15.06
C SER A 165 12.16 -25.62 -15.63
N ASP A 166 12.31 -24.44 -14.99
CA ASP A 166 11.68 -23.20 -15.43
C ASP A 166 12.13 -22.82 -16.86
N PRO A 167 11.20 -22.45 -17.77
CA PRO A 167 11.53 -22.03 -19.13
C PRO A 167 12.44 -20.80 -19.20
N ALA A 168 12.33 -19.86 -18.27
CA ALA A 168 13.15 -18.65 -18.23
C ALA A 168 14.62 -18.95 -17.93
N GLY A 169 14.89 -20.00 -17.13
CA GLY A 169 16.26 -20.47 -16.87
C GLY A 169 16.86 -21.31 -18.00
N LYS A 170 16.08 -21.70 -19.01
CA LYS A 170 16.57 -22.55 -20.11
C LYS A 170 17.74 -21.90 -20.84
N SER A 171 17.60 -20.61 -21.18
CA SER A 171 18.65 -19.88 -21.90
C SER A 171 19.95 -19.80 -21.10
N PHE A 172 19.88 -19.68 -19.77
CA PHE A 172 21.04 -19.78 -18.89
C PHE A 172 21.69 -21.16 -18.94
N ARG A 173 20.90 -22.23 -18.80
CA ARG A 173 21.44 -23.60 -18.85
C ARG A 173 22.09 -23.91 -20.19
N ASP A 174 21.49 -23.46 -21.28
CA ASP A 174 22.04 -23.63 -22.63
C ASP A 174 23.33 -22.82 -22.84
N ALA A 175 23.41 -21.60 -22.34
CA ALA A 175 24.60 -20.74 -22.53
C ALA A 175 25.75 -21.11 -21.57
N VAL A 176 25.44 -21.31 -20.29
CA VAL A 176 26.42 -21.39 -19.21
C VAL A 176 26.77 -22.84 -18.85
N LEU A 177 25.82 -23.77 -18.97
CA LEU A 177 25.97 -25.15 -18.52
C LEU A 177 26.11 -26.17 -19.66
N ALA A 178 25.79 -25.83 -20.91
CA ALA A 178 25.71 -26.82 -22.00
C ALA A 178 27.01 -27.58 -22.28
N TRP A 179 28.17 -26.96 -22.03
CA TRP A 179 29.46 -27.60 -22.19
C TRP A 179 29.89 -28.47 -20.98
N ARG A 180 29.12 -28.46 -19.88
CA ARG A 180 29.38 -29.19 -18.64
C ARG A 180 28.50 -30.44 -18.53
N PRO A 181 29.04 -31.59 -18.08
CA PRO A 181 28.22 -32.74 -17.73
C PRO A 181 27.17 -32.38 -16.68
N ALA A 182 25.95 -32.93 -16.78
CA ALA A 182 24.86 -32.66 -15.82
C ALA A 182 25.24 -32.99 -14.36
N ALA A 183 26.16 -33.94 -14.16
CA ALA A 183 26.70 -34.28 -12.85
C ALA A 183 27.51 -33.14 -12.18
N GLU A 184 27.99 -32.17 -12.95
CA GLU A 184 28.72 -31.01 -12.42
C GLU A 184 27.79 -29.83 -12.07
N TRP A 185 26.53 -29.84 -12.54
CA TRP A 185 25.61 -28.72 -12.34
C TRP A 185 25.37 -28.39 -10.85
N PRO A 186 25.24 -29.36 -9.93
CA PRO A 186 25.14 -29.07 -8.50
C PRO A 186 26.36 -28.31 -7.95
N ASN A 187 27.57 -28.53 -8.50
CA ASN A 187 28.76 -27.79 -8.08
C ASN A 187 28.72 -26.34 -8.56
N VAL A 188 28.19 -26.10 -9.77
CA VAL A 188 28.00 -24.74 -10.30
C VAL A 188 26.93 -24.00 -9.49
N GLN A 189 25.80 -24.65 -9.21
CA GLN A 189 24.73 -24.10 -8.37
C GLN A 189 25.26 -23.70 -7.00
N LYS A 190 26.03 -24.59 -6.36
CA LYS A 190 26.68 -24.31 -5.08
C LYS A 190 27.62 -23.11 -5.16
N ALA A 191 28.46 -23.04 -6.19
CA ALA A 191 29.39 -21.91 -6.37
C ALA A 191 28.65 -20.58 -6.59
N MET A 192 27.52 -20.59 -7.31
CA MET A 192 26.69 -19.40 -7.46
C MET A 192 26.10 -18.95 -6.12
N HIS A 193 25.60 -19.86 -5.28
CA HIS A 193 25.12 -19.50 -3.94
C HIS A 193 26.22 -18.93 -3.05
N GLU A 194 27.43 -19.50 -3.09
CA GLU A 194 28.57 -18.98 -2.33
C GLU A 194 28.95 -17.56 -2.77
N ASP A 195 28.85 -17.27 -4.07
CA ASP A 195 29.16 -15.95 -4.63
C ASP A 195 28.08 -14.89 -4.39
N VAL A 196 26.87 -15.25 -3.94
CA VAL A 196 25.81 -14.28 -3.60
C VAL A 196 26.28 -13.31 -2.51
N ALA A 197 27.04 -13.79 -1.51
CA ALA A 197 27.57 -12.93 -0.46
C ALA A 197 28.55 -11.88 -1.00
N ASN A 198 29.40 -12.29 -1.96
CA ASN A 198 30.33 -11.40 -2.63
C ASN A 198 29.58 -10.39 -3.51
N PHE A 199 28.59 -10.83 -4.30
CA PHE A 199 27.72 -9.93 -5.06
C PHE A 199 27.12 -8.83 -4.16
N VAL A 200 26.51 -9.18 -3.03
CA VAL A 200 25.89 -8.20 -2.13
C VAL A 200 26.92 -7.21 -1.58
N GLN A 201 28.15 -7.66 -1.33
CA GLN A 201 29.23 -6.81 -0.85
C GLN A 201 29.73 -5.83 -1.92
N THR A 202 29.88 -6.28 -3.17
CA THR A 202 30.51 -5.51 -4.24
C THR A 202 29.54 -4.80 -5.18
N ALA A 203 28.25 -5.11 -5.12
CA ALA A 203 27.25 -4.54 -6.02
C ALA A 203 27.18 -3.01 -5.89
N GLU A 204 27.14 -2.35 -7.05
CA GLU A 204 26.78 -0.95 -7.16
C GLU A 204 25.30 -0.78 -6.80
N ARG A 205 25.01 0.28 -6.06
CA ARG A 205 23.66 0.60 -5.59
C ARG A 205 23.22 1.92 -6.19
N SER A 206 22.16 1.91 -6.96
CA SER A 206 21.52 3.13 -7.48
C SER A 206 20.09 3.25 -6.97
N LYS A 207 19.62 4.49 -6.83
CA LYS A 207 18.24 4.81 -6.43
C LYS A 207 17.56 5.58 -7.55
N ASP A 208 16.39 5.13 -7.97
CA ASP A 208 15.58 5.82 -8.97
C ASP A 208 14.88 7.01 -8.32
N PRO A 209 15.11 8.26 -8.77
CA PRO A 209 14.52 9.44 -8.18
C PRO A 209 13.00 9.56 -8.43
N ALA A 210 12.44 8.82 -9.39
CA ALA A 210 11.02 8.89 -9.73
C ALA A 210 10.13 8.08 -8.78
N ASP A 211 10.58 6.88 -8.41
CA ASP A 211 9.79 5.93 -7.60
C ASP A 211 10.50 5.47 -6.31
N GLY A 212 11.75 5.88 -6.10
CA GLY A 212 12.56 5.50 -4.95
C GLY A 212 13.04 4.06 -4.98
N SER A 213 12.88 3.34 -6.11
CA SER A 213 13.37 1.98 -6.26
C SER A 213 14.88 1.90 -6.13
N VAL A 214 15.38 0.78 -5.60
CA VAL A 214 16.81 0.51 -5.42
C VAL A 214 17.21 -0.57 -6.41
N VAL A 215 18.30 -0.34 -7.13
CA VAL A 215 18.90 -1.33 -8.03
C VAL A 215 20.27 -1.71 -7.49
N LEU A 216 20.47 -3.01 -7.28
CA LEU A 216 21.78 -3.60 -7.01
C LEU A 216 22.25 -4.25 -8.30
N SER A 217 23.39 -3.79 -8.83
CA SER A 217 23.99 -4.34 -10.05
C SER A 217 25.45 -4.71 -9.82
N GLY A 218 25.90 -5.80 -10.45
CA GLY A 218 27.26 -6.29 -10.24
C GLY A 218 27.52 -7.61 -10.96
N ARG A 219 28.53 -8.33 -10.52
CA ARG A 219 28.87 -9.65 -11.04
C ARG A 219 28.48 -10.73 -10.03
N LEU A 220 27.69 -11.69 -10.48
CA LEU A 220 27.45 -12.97 -9.79
C LEU A 220 27.96 -14.06 -10.71
N PHE A 221 28.93 -14.82 -10.25
CA PHE A 221 29.56 -15.91 -10.98
C PHE A 221 30.09 -15.44 -12.34
N GLN A 222 30.74 -14.27 -12.36
CA GLN A 222 31.23 -13.56 -13.57
C GLN A 222 30.14 -13.07 -14.55
N LEU A 223 28.87 -13.36 -14.29
CA LEU A 223 27.74 -12.89 -15.09
C LEU A 223 27.24 -11.56 -14.53
N TYR A 224 26.89 -10.61 -15.41
CA TYR A 224 26.22 -9.41 -14.95
C TYR A 224 24.89 -9.80 -14.29
N THR A 225 24.58 -9.19 -13.17
CA THR A 225 23.41 -9.52 -12.36
C THR A 225 22.81 -8.26 -11.80
N GLU A 226 21.47 -8.20 -11.82
CA GLU A 226 20.70 -7.08 -11.32
C GLU A 226 19.56 -7.57 -10.43
N VAL A 227 19.40 -6.94 -9.27
CA VAL A 227 18.20 -7.05 -8.45
C VAL A 227 17.59 -5.66 -8.28
N LYS A 228 16.36 -5.48 -8.76
CA LYS A 228 15.58 -4.26 -8.56
C LYS A 228 14.57 -4.47 -7.45
N LEU A 229 14.58 -3.58 -6.46
CA LEU A 229 13.64 -3.53 -5.34
C LEU A 229 12.82 -2.24 -5.43
N ASP A 230 11.55 -2.25 -5.04
CA ASP A 230 10.84 -1.00 -4.78
C ASP A 230 11.35 -0.32 -3.50
N SER A 231 10.88 0.90 -3.23
CA SER A 231 11.31 1.66 -2.05
C SER A 231 11.01 0.98 -0.71
N ALA A 232 10.13 -0.02 -0.69
CA ALA A 232 9.75 -0.81 0.48
C ALA A 232 10.45 -2.18 0.56
N GLY A 233 11.35 -2.50 -0.38
CA GLY A 233 12.08 -3.76 -0.40
C GLY A 233 11.37 -4.91 -1.11
N LYS A 234 10.26 -4.69 -1.80
CA LYS A 234 9.67 -5.74 -2.65
C LYS A 234 10.54 -5.95 -3.89
N VAL A 235 10.88 -7.20 -4.19
CA VAL A 235 11.60 -7.56 -5.42
C VAL A 235 10.71 -7.27 -6.64
N LEU A 236 11.16 -6.37 -7.49
CA LEU A 236 10.53 -6.02 -8.77
C LEU A 236 11.11 -6.82 -9.92
N ARG A 237 12.41 -7.12 -9.86
CA ARG A 237 13.13 -7.88 -10.88
C ARG A 237 14.37 -8.55 -10.28
N THR A 238 14.65 -9.76 -10.74
CA THR A 238 15.95 -10.43 -10.62
C THR A 238 16.38 -10.82 -12.03
N TYR A 239 17.61 -10.48 -12.41
CA TYR A 239 18.14 -10.74 -13.73
C TYR A 239 19.60 -11.21 -13.63
N VAL A 240 19.94 -12.24 -14.40
CA VAL A 240 21.30 -12.72 -14.60
C VAL A 240 21.54 -12.75 -16.10
N GLU A 241 22.50 -11.97 -16.57
CA GLU A 241 22.84 -11.85 -17.98
C GLU A 241 23.51 -13.13 -18.49
N ILE A 242 23.18 -13.46 -19.73
CA ILE A 242 23.64 -14.62 -20.47
C ILE A 242 24.16 -14.10 -21.81
N ASP A 243 25.38 -13.55 -21.80
CA ASP A 243 26.10 -13.14 -23.03
C ASP A 243 26.28 -14.31 -23.99
#